data_AF-A0A535R575-F1
#
_entry.id   AF-A0A535R575-F1
#
_cell.length_a   1.000
_cell.length_b   1.000
_cell.length_c   1.000
_cell.angle_alpha   90.00
_cell.angle_beta   90.00
_cell.angle_gamma   90.00
#
_symmetry.space_group_name_H-M   'P 1'
#
loop_
_entity.id
_entity.type
_entity.pdbx_description
1 polymer ?
#
loop_
_entity_poly.entity_id
_entity_poly.type
_entity_poly.pdbx_seq_one_letter_code
_entity_poly.pdbx_strand_id
1 'polypeptide(L)'
;MNSRRQLGNGLARAVIYLTAVLALVPLGLVLWYTIVRGLPAVTHLEFFTNVERPPGIPGGGIAHAIWGTVIMVGLASLLAIPVGVVGGIHLAEYGRGRLANWIRL
;
A
#
# COMPACT_ATOMS: atom_id res chain seq x y z
N MET A 1 -32.68 14.98 -22.81
CA MET A 1 -31.41 14.57 -22.17
C MET A 1 -30.94 15.74 -21.28
N ASN A 2 -31.09 15.66 -19.95
CA ASN A 2 -31.02 16.85 -19.07
C ASN A 2 -29.60 17.46 -18.97
N SER A 3 -29.39 18.62 -19.59
CA SER A 3 -28.11 19.36 -19.59
C SER A 3 -27.60 19.72 -18.19
N ARG A 4 -28.50 19.89 -17.20
CA ARG A 4 -28.12 20.08 -15.77
C ARG A 4 -27.37 18.88 -15.18
N ARG A 5 -27.75 17.64 -15.57
CA ARG A 5 -27.07 16.42 -15.11
C ARG A 5 -25.71 16.23 -15.80
N GLN A 6 -25.59 16.67 -17.05
CA GLN A 6 -24.33 16.59 -17.80
C GLN A 6 -23.28 17.59 -17.27
N LEU A 7 -23.69 18.81 -16.89
CA LEU A 7 -22.81 19.79 -16.25
C LEU A 7 -22.32 19.30 -14.87
N GLY A 8 -23.22 18.79 -14.03
CA GLY A 8 -22.86 18.23 -12.72
C GLY A 8 -21.89 17.05 -12.82
N ASN A 9 -22.10 16.14 -13.77
CA ASN A 9 -21.18 15.03 -14.02
C ASN A 9 -19.82 15.48 -14.55
N GLY A 10 -19.79 16.52 -15.41
CA GLY A 10 -18.54 17.09 -15.91
C GLY A 10 -17.71 17.73 -14.81
N LEU A 11 -18.33 18.53 -13.95
CA LEU A 11 -17.68 19.13 -12.78
C LEU A 11 -17.18 18.08 -11.81
N ALA A 12 -17.99 17.07 -11.48
CA ALA A 12 -17.58 15.99 -10.60
C ALA A 12 -16.34 15.24 -11.13
N ARG A 13 -16.31 14.93 -12.43
CA ARG A 13 -15.15 14.30 -13.08
C ARG A 13 -13.91 15.20 -12.99
N ALA A 14 -14.05 16.49 -13.29
CA ALA A 14 -12.94 17.44 -13.22
C ALA A 14 -12.35 17.52 -11.80
N VAL A 15 -13.20 17.57 -10.77
CA VAL A 15 -12.77 17.57 -9.37
C VAL A 15 -12.04 16.27 -9.01
N ILE A 16 -12.56 15.11 -9.43
CA ILE A 16 -11.91 13.81 -9.18
C ILE A 16 -10.52 13.77 -9.82
N TYR A 17 -10.40 14.17 -11.10
CA TYR A 17 -9.10 14.20 -11.78
C TYR A 17 -8.14 15.19 -11.13
N LEU A 18 -8.61 16.37 -10.74
CA LEU A 18 -7.79 17.38 -10.09
C LEU A 18 -7.26 16.88 -8.75
N THR A 19 -8.13 16.30 -7.91
CA THR A 19 -7.72 15.72 -6.63
C THR A 19 -6.78 14.53 -6.81
N ALA A 20 -7.01 13.67 -7.81
CA ALA A 20 -6.12 12.56 -8.12
C ALA A 20 -4.73 13.05 -8.54
N VAL A 21 -4.65 14.05 -9.43
CA VAL A 21 -3.37 14.67 -9.84
C VAL A 21 -2.69 15.31 -8.64
N LEU A 22 -3.42 16.05 -7.80
CA LEU A 22 -2.89 16.63 -6.58
C LEU A 22 -2.30 15.57 -5.62
N ALA A 23 -2.90 14.37 -5.54
CA ALA A 23 -2.36 13.26 -4.74
C ALA A 23 -1.13 12.60 -5.39
N LEU A 24 -1.08 12.54 -6.73
CA LEU A 24 0.05 11.97 -7.46
C LEU A 24 1.30 12.85 -7.42
N VAL A 25 1.16 14.18 -7.34
CA VAL A 25 2.30 15.11 -7.26
C VAL A 25 3.24 14.79 -6.08
N PRO A 26 2.78 14.75 -4.80
CA PRO A 26 3.66 14.42 -3.68
C PRO A 26 4.19 12.99 -3.75
N LEU A 27 3.39 12.03 -4.25
CA LEU A 27 3.86 10.66 -4.47
C LEU A 27 5.04 10.63 -5.44
N GLY A 28 4.92 11.32 -6.58
CA GLY A 28 5.98 11.44 -7.57
C GLY A 28 7.23 12.13 -7.02
N LEU A 29 7.05 13.21 -6.26
CA LEU A 29 8.15 13.93 -5.61
C LEU A 29 8.90 13.06 -4.60
N VAL A 30 8.20 12.32 -3.75
CA VAL A 30 8.81 11.43 -2.76
C VAL A 30 9.56 10.30 -3.44
N LEU A 31 8.97 9.68 -4.47
CA LEU A 31 9.64 8.62 -5.25
C LEU A 31 10.90 9.16 -5.93
N TRP A 32 10.81 10.30 -6.61
CA TRP A 32 11.96 10.96 -7.24
C TRP A 32 13.07 11.26 -6.23
N TYR A 33 12.73 11.92 -5.13
CA TYR A 33 13.69 12.28 -4.07
C TYR A 33 14.37 11.05 -3.47
N THR A 34 13.58 9.99 -3.22
CA THR A 34 14.08 8.73 -2.64
C THR A 34 15.00 8.00 -3.61
N ILE A 35 14.68 7.96 -4.90
CA ILE A 35 15.54 7.33 -5.91
C ILE A 35 16.86 8.10 -6.02
N VAL A 36 16.82 9.41 -6.21
CA VAL A 36 18.03 10.23 -6.40
C VAL A 36 18.97 10.16 -5.19
N ARG A 37 18.42 10.18 -3.97
CA ARG A 37 19.22 10.10 -2.74
C ARG A 37 19.57 8.69 -2.30
N GLY A 38 18.78 7.69 -2.70
CA GLY A 38 18.97 6.29 -2.32
C GLY A 38 19.85 5.50 -3.28
N LEU A 39 19.93 5.89 -4.56
CA LEU A 39 20.74 5.24 -5.59
C LEU A 39 22.20 4.98 -5.14
N PRO A 40 22.93 5.96 -4.57
CA PRO A 40 24.31 5.74 -4.13
C PRO A 40 24.44 4.71 -3.01
N ALA A 41 23.41 4.51 -2.18
CA ALA A 41 23.43 3.51 -1.12
C ALA A 41 23.15 2.10 -1.66
N VAL A 42 22.21 1.98 -2.60
CA VAL A 42 21.78 0.70 -3.20
C VAL A 42 22.89 0.04 -4.04
N THR A 43 23.85 0.82 -4.57
CA THR A 43 24.98 0.27 -5.33
C THR A 43 25.97 -0.53 -4.47
N HIS A 44 25.89 -0.44 -3.13
CA HIS A 44 26.75 -1.18 -2.21
C HIS A 44 25.99 -2.35 -1.59
N LEU A 45 26.51 -3.57 -1.71
CA LEU A 45 25.93 -4.77 -1.10
C LEU A 45 25.78 -4.65 0.43
N GLU A 46 26.69 -3.90 1.05
CA GLU A 46 26.69 -3.58 2.48
C GLU A 46 25.40 -2.90 2.94
N PHE A 47 24.69 -2.19 2.07
CA PHE A 47 23.41 -1.55 2.40
C PHE A 47 22.33 -2.56 2.76
N PHE A 48 22.34 -3.75 2.14
CA PHE A 48 21.34 -4.79 2.39
C PHE A 48 21.70 -5.70 3.56
N THR A 49 23.00 -5.85 3.86
CA THR A 49 23.48 -6.74 4.92
C THR A 49 23.73 -6.04 6.24
N ASN A 50 24.08 -4.75 6.23
CA ASN A 50 24.29 -4.00 7.46
C ASN A 50 22.98 -3.59 8.12
N VAL A 51 23.05 -3.48 9.44
CA VAL A 51 21.98 -2.94 10.28
C VAL A 51 21.90 -1.42 10.15
N GLU A 52 20.73 -0.87 10.46
CA GLU A 52 20.47 0.56 10.47
C GLU A 52 21.40 1.24 11.48
N ARG A 53 22.06 2.32 11.06
CA ARG A 53 22.90 3.13 11.94
C ARG A 53 22.29 4.52 12.10
N PRO A 54 22.59 5.22 13.22
CA PRO A 54 22.18 6.60 13.40
C PRO A 54 22.58 7.50 12.21
N PRO A 55 21.79 8.54 11.91
CA PRO A 55 22.09 9.45 10.82
C PRO A 55 23.44 10.13 11.02
N GLY A 56 24.24 10.20 9.95
CA GLY A 56 25.58 10.80 9.96
C GLY A 56 26.72 9.80 10.15
N ILE A 57 26.44 8.53 10.45
CA ILE A 57 27.45 7.47 10.51
C ILE A 57 27.47 6.70 9.19
N PRO A 58 28.59 6.67 8.45
CA PRO A 58 28.68 5.90 7.21
C PRO A 58 28.60 4.38 7.46
N GLY A 59 28.14 3.64 6.44
CA GLY A 59 28.03 2.18 6.48
C GLY A 59 26.80 1.62 7.22
N GLY A 60 25.74 2.41 7.37
CA GLY A 60 24.43 1.91 7.79
C GLY A 60 23.69 1.20 6.64
N GLY A 61 22.87 0.20 6.97
CA GLY A 61 22.04 -0.54 6.01
C GLY A 61 20.58 -0.65 6.44
N ILE A 62 19.82 -1.54 5.79
CA ILE A 62 18.37 -1.74 6.00
C ILE A 62 18.02 -3.19 6.37
N ALA A 63 18.99 -3.95 6.90
CA ALA A 63 18.82 -5.38 7.15
C ALA A 63 17.66 -5.69 8.12
N HIS A 64 17.49 -4.95 9.22
CA HIS A 64 16.39 -5.21 10.15
C HIS A 64 15.05 -4.76 9.58
N ALA A 65 15.01 -3.70 8.77
CA ALA A 65 13.80 -3.27 8.09
C ALA A 65 13.27 -4.36 7.14
N ILE A 66 14.17 -5.01 6.37
CA ILE A 66 13.80 -6.11 5.46
C ILE A 66 13.26 -7.30 6.26
N TRP A 67 14.03 -7.81 7.23
CA TRP A 67 13.63 -8.97 8.02
C TRP A 67 12.37 -8.72 8.85
N GLY A 68 12.25 -7.52 9.44
CA GLY A 68 11.05 -7.10 10.15
C GLY A 68 9.82 -7.13 9.25
N THR A 69 9.92 -6.63 8.02
CA THR A 69 8.82 -6.68 7.05
C THR A 69 8.45 -8.11 6.68
N VAL A 70 9.44 -8.97 6.42
CA VAL A 70 9.20 -10.39 6.07
C VAL A 70 8.47 -11.11 7.20
N ILE A 71 8.92 -10.93 8.44
CA ILE A 71 8.30 -11.56 9.62
C ILE A 71 6.88 -11.02 9.82
N MET A 72 6.70 -9.71 9.76
CA MET A 72 5.38 -9.07 9.96
C MET A 72 4.38 -9.50 8.90
N VAL A 73 4.76 -9.43 7.61
CA VAL A 73 3.89 -9.84 6.50
C VAL A 73 3.66 -11.34 6.53
N GLY A 74 4.67 -12.14 6.84
CA GLY A 74 4.55 -13.59 6.94
C GLY A 74 3.54 -14.01 8.02
N LEU A 75 3.66 -13.46 9.22
CA LEU A 75 2.72 -13.75 10.32
C LEU A 75 1.32 -13.20 10.04
N ALA A 76 1.22 -11.97 9.52
CA ALA A 76 -0.07 -11.39 9.14
C ALA A 76 -0.78 -12.24 8.08
N SER A 77 -0.05 -12.68 7.06
CA SER A 77 -0.58 -13.52 5.98
C SER A 77 -1.00 -14.89 6.48
N LEU A 78 -0.19 -15.51 7.34
CA LEU A 78 -0.48 -16.83 7.91
C LEU A 78 -1.81 -16.85 8.68
N LEU A 79 -2.16 -15.75 9.34
CA LEU A 79 -3.41 -15.64 10.10
C LEU A 79 -4.57 -15.07 9.27
N ALA A 80 -4.34 -14.01 8.50
CA ALA A 80 -5.38 -13.32 7.76
C ALA A 80 -5.88 -14.11 6.55
N ILE A 81 -4.98 -14.80 5.82
CA ILE A 81 -5.36 -15.53 4.60
C ILE A 81 -6.32 -16.68 4.91
N PRO A 82 -6.05 -17.61 5.85
CA PRO A 82 -6.98 -18.71 6.12
C PRO A 82 -8.36 -18.21 6.56
N VAL A 83 -8.40 -17.20 7.43
CA VAL A 83 -9.66 -16.61 7.91
C VAL A 83 -10.43 -15.94 6.75
N GLY A 84 -9.73 -15.15 5.92
CA GLY A 84 -10.33 -14.50 4.76
C GLY A 84 -10.83 -15.49 3.71
N VAL A 85 -10.07 -16.54 3.43
CA VAL A 85 -10.44 -17.60 2.48
C VAL A 85 -11.64 -18.39 2.98
N VAL A 86 -11.66 -18.81 4.24
CA VAL A 86 -12.82 -19.52 4.82
C VAL A 86 -14.07 -18.63 4.81
N GLY A 87 -13.94 -17.35 5.14
CA GLY A 87 -15.04 -16.39 5.04
C GLY A 87 -15.55 -16.22 3.61
N GLY A 88 -14.63 -16.11 2.64
CA GLY A 88 -14.95 -16.02 1.22
C GLY A 88 -15.67 -17.27 0.69
N ILE A 89 -15.18 -18.47 1.04
CA ILE A 89 -15.81 -19.75 0.68
C ILE A 89 -17.21 -19.85 1.31
N HIS A 90 -17.37 -19.49 2.59
CA HIS A 90 -18.67 -19.53 3.25
C HIS A 90 -19.69 -18.60 2.58
N LEU A 91 -19.27 -17.39 2.21
CA LEU A 91 -20.12 -16.44 1.47
C LEU A 91 -20.46 -16.91 0.06
N ALA A 92 -19.54 -17.62 -0.62
CA ALA A 92 -19.76 -18.16 -1.95
C ALA A 92 -20.75 -19.34 -1.95
N GLU A 93 -20.65 -20.24 -0.98
CA GLU A 93 -21.46 -21.46 -0.93
C GLU A 93 -22.81 -21.24 -0.23
N TYR A 94 -22.81 -20.62 0.96
CA TYR A 94 -24.00 -20.56 1.82
C TYR A 94 -24.72 -19.22 1.75
N GLY A 95 -24.01 -18.11 1.51
CA GLY A 95 -24.51 -16.79 1.09
C GLY A 95 -25.64 -16.11 1.90
N ARG A 96 -26.21 -16.78 2.91
CA ARG A 96 -27.41 -16.43 3.68
C ARG A 96 -27.22 -16.85 5.14
N GLY A 97 -27.78 -16.07 6.07
CA GLY A 97 -27.71 -16.34 7.52
C GLY A 97 -27.02 -15.23 8.31
N ARG A 98 -27.09 -15.30 9.65
CA ARG A 98 -26.51 -14.27 10.54
C ARG A 98 -25.01 -14.09 10.26
N LEU A 99 -24.24 -15.18 10.20
CA LEU A 99 -22.79 -15.14 9.96
C LEU A 99 -22.43 -14.51 8.61
N ALA A 100 -23.16 -14.82 7.54
CA ALA A 100 -22.94 -14.20 6.22
C ALA A 100 -23.19 -12.68 6.22
N ASN A 101 -24.15 -12.18 7.01
CA ASN A 101 -24.37 -10.74 7.16
C ASN A 101 -23.22 -10.06 7.92
N TRP A 102 -22.68 -10.70 8.97
CA TRP A 102 -21.52 -10.16 9.71
C TRP A 102 -20.25 -10.08 8.87
N ILE A 103 -20.02 -11.04 7.95
CA ILE A 103 -18.82 -11.04 7.10
C ILE A 103 -18.94 -10.01 5.95
N ARG A 104 -20.16 -9.63 5.54
CA ARG A 104 -20.39 -8.64 4.47
C ARG A 104 -20.36 -7.17 4.94
N LEU A 105 -20.53 -6.93 6.24
CA LEU A 105 -20.53 -5.61 6.87
C LEU A 105 -19.10 -5.14 7.13
#